data_AF-A0A318H6J2-F1
#
_entry.id   AF-A0A318H6J2-F1
#
_cell.length_a   1.000
_cell.length_b   1.000
_cell.length_c   1.000
_cell.angle_alpha   90.00
_cell.angle_beta   90.00
_cell.angle_gamma   90.00
#
_symmetry.space_group_name_H-M   'P 1'
#
loop_
_entity.id
_entity.type
_entity.pdbx_description
1 polymer ?
#
loop_
_entity_poly.entity_id
_entity_poly.type
_entity_poly.pdbx_seq_one_letter_code
_entity_poly.pdbx_strand_id
1 'polypeptide(L)'
;MGERLTVATLASLAEPYEDWPMRDRLHRLEKLGFIDTDDWLRWRALRHRLAHEYPGQDDLRFATLLEGIRGAAELLAACRHWMLQLAAR
;
A
#
# COMPACT_ATOMS: atom_id res chain seq x y z
N MET A 1 -1.95 5.18 4.82
CA MET A 1 -2.19 3.72 4.88
C MET A 1 -0.85 3.05 5.20
N GLY A 2 -0.84 2.00 6.02
CA GLY A 2 0.31 1.11 6.20
C GLY A 2 1.50 1.59 7.03
N GLU A 3 1.45 2.80 7.61
CA GLU A 3 2.56 3.38 8.37
C GLU A 3 3.07 2.49 9.51
N ARG A 4 2.16 1.87 10.26
CA ARG A 4 2.53 0.92 11.33
C ARG A 4 3.25 -0.32 10.78
N LEU A 5 2.81 -0.86 9.65
CA LEU A 5 3.41 -2.05 9.04
C LEU A 5 4.78 -1.75 8.46
N THR A 6 4.92 -0.62 7.75
CA THR A 6 6.19 -0.13 7.20
C THR A 6 7.23 0.04 8.30
N VAL A 7 6.89 0.77 9.37
CA VAL A 7 7.79 1.02 10.51
C VAL A 7 8.15 -0.28 11.23
N ALA A 8 7.17 -1.12 11.55
CA ALA A 8 7.44 -2.39 12.24
C ALA A 8 8.34 -3.33 11.42
N THR A 9 8.14 -3.38 10.09
CA THR A 9 8.96 -4.19 9.19
C THR A 9 10.39 -3.68 9.15
N LEU A 10 10.59 -2.37 8.95
CA LEU A 10 11.94 -1.78 8.92
C LEU A 10 12.67 -1.97 10.25
N ALA A 11 11.97 -1.86 11.38
CA ALA A 11 12.53 -2.13 12.69
C ALA A 11 12.96 -3.59 12.85
N SER A 12 12.12 -4.54 12.40
CA SER A 12 12.45 -5.98 12.44
C SER A 12 13.67 -6.34 11.58
N LEU A 13 13.92 -5.55 10.53
CA LEU A 13 15.06 -5.70 9.63
C LEU A 13 16.29 -4.90 10.06
N ALA A 14 16.23 -4.21 11.21
CA ALA A 14 17.28 -3.33 11.72
C ALA A 14 17.73 -2.25 10.70
N GLU A 15 16.80 -1.75 9.89
CA GLU A 15 17.05 -0.64 8.98
C GLU A 15 17.10 0.70 9.74
N PRO A 16 17.94 1.68 9.35
CA PRO A 16 18.01 2.98 10.02
C PRO A 16 16.97 3.96 9.45
N TYR A 17 15.68 3.75 9.76
CA TYR A 17 14.55 4.41 9.09
C TYR A 17 13.95 5.61 9.83
N GLU A 18 14.44 5.93 11.03
CA GLU A 18 13.83 6.85 11.99
C GLU A 18 13.58 8.24 11.38
N ASP A 19 14.58 8.79 10.70
CA ASP A 19 14.51 10.11 10.08
C ASP A 19 13.99 10.10 8.63
N TRP A 20 13.68 8.93 8.08
CA TRP A 20 13.27 8.83 6.68
C TRP A 20 11.81 9.29 6.48
N PRO A 21 11.53 10.09 5.45
CA PRO A 21 10.16 10.32 5.01
C PRO A 21 9.53 9.02 4.52
N MET A 22 8.19 8.96 4.53
CA MET A 22 7.43 7.76 4.14
C MET A 22 7.84 7.21 2.76
N ARG A 23 8.14 8.08 1.79
CA ARG A 23 8.53 7.67 0.44
C ARG A 23 9.85 6.88 0.44
N ASP A 24 10.83 7.32 1.22
CA ASP A 24 12.12 6.64 1.30
C ASP A 24 12.03 5.30 2.02
N ARG A 25 11.15 5.22 3.03
CA ARG A 25 10.78 3.94 3.67
C ARG A 25 10.18 2.94 2.67
N LEU A 26 9.27 3.40 1.81
CA LEU A 26 8.66 2.55 0.77
C LEU A 26 9.69 2.12 -0.28
N HIS A 27 10.51 3.04 -0.78
CA HIS A 27 11.60 2.70 -1.71
C HIS A 27 12.59 1.70 -1.09
N ARG A 28 12.87 1.79 0.21
CA ARG A 28 13.74 0.82 0.87
C ARG A 28 13.10 -0.57 0.88
N LEU A 29 11.82 -0.65 1.27
CA LEU A 29 11.08 -1.91 1.27
C LEU A 29 10.94 -2.53 -0.12
N GLU A 30 10.81 -1.70 -1.16
CA GLU A 30 10.82 -2.13 -2.55
C GLU A 30 12.16 -2.72 -2.97
N LYS A 31 13.28 -2.05 -2.64
CA LYS A 31 14.63 -2.62 -2.84
C LYS A 31 14.84 -3.93 -2.10
N LEU A 32 14.14 -4.14 -0.98
CA LEU A 32 14.17 -5.36 -0.20
C LEU A 32 13.17 -6.41 -0.70
N GLY A 33 12.36 -6.11 -1.72
CA GLY A 33 11.42 -7.02 -2.36
C GLY A 33 10.08 -7.18 -1.66
N PHE A 34 9.71 -6.29 -0.72
CA PHE A 34 8.45 -6.40 0.02
C PHE A 34 7.24 -5.85 -0.74
N ILE A 35 7.43 -4.80 -1.53
CA ILE A 35 6.36 -4.10 -2.25
C ILE A 35 6.87 -3.50 -3.55
N ASP A 36 5.94 -3.14 -4.41
CA ASP A 36 6.14 -2.15 -5.47
C ASP A 36 5.60 -0.80 -4.97
N THR A 37 6.41 0.26 -5.07
CA THR A 37 6.07 1.58 -4.55
C THR A 37 4.95 2.24 -5.38
N ASP A 38 4.92 2.01 -6.69
CA ASP A 38 3.92 2.60 -7.59
C ASP A 38 2.55 1.98 -7.36
N ASP A 39 2.49 0.66 -7.15
CA ASP A 39 1.29 -0.06 -6.72
C ASP A 39 0.75 0.51 -5.41
N TRP A 40 1.62 0.73 -4.43
CA TRP A 40 1.24 1.30 -3.14
C TRP A 40 0.65 2.71 -3.27
N LEU A 41 1.27 3.57 -4.08
CA LEU A 41 0.78 4.93 -4.35
C LEU A 41 -0.56 4.89 -5.09
N ARG A 42 -0.72 3.96 -6.05
CA ARG A 42 -1.99 3.75 -6.76
C ARG A 42 -3.12 3.37 -5.81
N TRP A 43 -2.91 2.39 -4.91
CA TRP A 43 -3.93 2.01 -3.94
C TRP A 43 -4.25 3.12 -2.94
N ARG A 44 -3.24 3.91 -2.54
CA ARG A 44 -3.46 5.08 -1.68
C ARG A 44 -4.36 6.12 -2.37
N ALA A 45 -4.13 6.39 -3.65
CA ALA A 45 -4.97 7.28 -4.45
C ALA A 45 -6.39 6.73 -4.62
N LEU A 46 -6.53 5.43 -4.90
CA LEU A 46 -7.82 4.75 -4.99
C LEU A 46 -8.61 4.85 -3.67
N ARG A 47 -7.97 4.61 -2.52
CA ARG A 47 -8.59 4.81 -1.20
C ARG A 47 -9.09 6.24 -1.01
N HIS A 48 -8.33 7.22 -1.48
CA HIS A 48 -8.73 8.63 -1.41
C HIS A 48 -9.97 8.90 -2.27
N ARG A 49 -10.04 8.34 -3.49
CA ARG A 49 -11.24 8.43 -4.33
C ARG A 49 -12.45 7.73 -3.72
N LEU A 50 -12.27 6.55 -3.12
CA LEU A 50 -13.34 5.82 -2.43
C LEU A 50 -13.93 6.59 -1.25
N ALA A 51 -13.12 7.41 -0.57
CA ALA A 51 -13.58 8.26 0.53
C ALA A 51 -14.30 9.53 0.05
N HIS A 52 -14.26 9.83 -1.25
CA HIS A 52 -14.88 11.03 -1.81
C HIS A 52 -16.34 10.74 -2.18
N GLU A 53 -17.24 11.66 -1.82
CA GLU A 53 -18.62 11.60 -2.26
C GLU A 53 -18.76 12.24 -3.65
N TYR A 54 -19.40 11.53 -4.58
CA TYR A 54 -19.67 12.05 -5.94
C TYR A 54 -21.17 12.28 -6.23
N PRO A 55 -21.84 13.28 -5.62
CA PRO A 55 -23.27 13.54 -5.84
C PRO A 55 -23.64 13.65 -7.32
N GLY A 56 -24.69 12.93 -7.74
CA GLY A 56 -25.21 12.99 -9.11
C GLY A 56 -24.31 12.35 -10.18
N GLN A 57 -23.26 11.63 -9.80
CA GLN A 57 -22.34 10.95 -10.73
C GLN A 57 -22.29 9.44 -10.44
N ASP A 58 -23.42 8.76 -10.59
CA ASP A 58 -23.57 7.36 -10.20
C ASP A 58 -22.67 6.41 -11.01
N ASP A 59 -22.44 6.70 -12.30
CA ASP A 59 -21.49 5.93 -13.13
C ASP A 59 -20.05 6.01 -12.61
N LEU A 60 -19.62 7.21 -12.18
CA LEU A 60 -18.29 7.42 -11.61
C LEU A 60 -18.15 6.71 -10.26
N ARG A 61 -19.20 6.76 -9.43
CA ARG A 61 -19.25 6.01 -8.16
C ARG A 61 -19.12 4.51 -8.40
N PHE A 62 -19.91 3.98 -9.33
CA PHE A 62 -19.90 2.56 -9.67
C PHE A 62 -18.53 2.12 -10.21
N ALA A 63 -17.94 2.88 -11.13
CA ALA A 63 -16.59 2.63 -11.63
C ALA A 63 -15.55 2.63 -10.49
N THR A 64 -15.61 3.61 -9.59
CA THR A 64 -14.69 3.71 -8.45
C THR A 64 -14.84 2.52 -7.49
N LEU A 65 -16.07 2.01 -7.28
CA LEU A 65 -16.30 0.80 -6.49
C LEU A 65 -15.70 -0.45 -7.15
N LEU A 66 -15.86 -0.62 -8.46
CA LEU A 66 -15.25 -1.73 -9.19
C LEU A 66 -13.71 -1.68 -9.14
N GLU A 67 -13.12 -0.49 -9.32
CA GLU A 67 -11.69 -0.28 -9.09
C GLU A 67 -11.30 -0.63 -7.67
N GLY A 68 -12.11 -0.23 -6.68
CA GLY A 68 -11.95 -0.55 -5.27
C GLY A 68 -11.83 -2.06 -5.00
N ILE A 69 -12.73 -2.85 -5.58
CA ILE A 69 -12.72 -4.32 -5.43
C ILE A 69 -11.43 -4.92 -6.02
N ARG A 70 -11.03 -4.47 -7.21
CA ARG A 70 -9.79 -4.93 -7.86
C ARG A 70 -8.56 -4.56 -7.04
N GLY A 71 -8.46 -3.29 -6.62
CA GLY A 71 -7.37 -2.79 -5.80
C GLY A 71 -7.27 -3.48 -4.44
N ALA A 72 -8.40 -3.87 -3.83
CA ALA A 72 -8.39 -4.66 -2.60
C ALA A 72 -7.80 -6.06 -2.81
N ALA A 73 -8.11 -6.71 -3.94
CA ALA A 73 -7.53 -8.02 -4.28
C ALA A 73 -6.00 -7.94 -4.50
N GLU A 74 -5.55 -6.91 -5.23
CA GLU A 74 -4.13 -6.62 -5.44
C GLU A 74 -3.40 -6.37 -4.12
N LEU A 75 -3.95 -5.48 -3.27
CA LEU A 75 -3.39 -5.17 -1.95
C LEU A 75 -3.29 -6.43 -1.07
N LEU A 76 -4.32 -7.27 -1.08
CA LEU A 76 -4.31 -8.51 -0.31
C LEU A 76 -3.20 -9.47 -0.79
N ALA A 77 -2.99 -9.55 -2.11
CA ALA A 77 -1.88 -10.33 -2.67
C ALA A 77 -0.52 -9.77 -2.22
N ALA A 78 -0.34 -8.45 -2.25
CA ALA A 78 0.87 -7.80 -1.76
C ALA A 78 1.10 -8.03 -0.26
N CYS A 79 0.06 -7.97 0.57
CA CYS A 79 0.17 -8.31 1.99
C CYS A 79 0.60 -9.77 2.21
N ARG A 80 0.06 -10.72 1.45
CA ARG A 80 0.49 -12.13 1.53
C ARG A 80 1.96 -12.28 1.13
N HIS A 81 2.38 -11.66 0.03
CA HIS A 81 3.78 -11.65 -0.40
C HIS A 81 4.70 -11.08 0.68
N TRP A 82 4.34 -9.93 1.26
CA TRP A 82 5.06 -9.31 2.35
C TRP A 82 5.23 -10.25 3.54
N MET A 83 4.15 -10.91 3.98
CA MET A 83 4.18 -11.85 5.10
C MET A 83 5.10 -13.05 4.81
N LEU A 84 5.07 -13.59 3.59
CA LEU A 84 5.96 -14.67 3.17
C LEU A 84 7.44 -14.23 3.16
N GLN A 85 7.71 -13.01 2.68
CA GLN A 85 9.06 -12.43 2.71
C GLN A 85 9.59 -12.25 4.14
N LEU A 86 8.72 -11.81 5.06
CA LEU A 86 9.07 -11.70 6.48
C LEU A 86 9.36 -13.06 7.11
N ALA A 87 8.55 -14.07 6.81
CA ALA A 87 8.73 -15.42 7.37
C ALA A 87 9.98 -16.15 6.84
N ALA A 88 10.51 -15.71 5.69
CA ALA A 88 11.70 -16.28 5.07
C ALA A 88 13.02 -15.65 5.56
N ARG A 89 12.97 -14.65 6.45
CA ARG A 89 14.13 -13.95 7.01
C ARG A 89 14.27 -14.23 8.50
#